data_AF-A0AAJ0FD87-F1
#
_entry.id   AF-A0AAJ0FD87-F1
#
_cell.length_a   1.000
_cell.length_b   1.000
_cell.length_c   1.000
_cell.angle_alpha   90.00
_cell.angle_beta   90.00
_cell.angle_gamma   90.00
#
_symmetry.space_group_name_H-M   'P 1'
#
loop_
_entity.id
_entity.type
_entity.pdbx_description
1 polymer ?
#
loop_
_entity_poly.entity_id
_entity_poly.type
_entity_poly.pdbx_seq_one_letter_code
_entity_poly.pdbx_strand_id
1 'polypeptide(L)'
;MRLHTIDYHAVQAEYETGTPAKFNSNFHTLQEAPDLCIPSNAPTAFERWIPLIMRSRGLPENALQVVSLSPAQVRLIIEAAGASVHTRELNRAYAEDLDMEIRPAFTSLVFPPSGLFMRLSACSTKDGARKKDGKISVCSPEEIVLQLTTSLRARTSLGNSLNAGHQHINVFFLPFDERMRTDCEYRVFCMPDSLRITAVSQYRWHKPWIFAQYEEGEKIKIAQTVMREIERIHRSILADLRELGGDGDGLDGLLRRQGFTFDVFFDQGRECCELIELNTFGVRSACGSCLFHWLEDRDLLYGGRDDVEFRVTQ
;
A
#
# COMPACT_ATOMS: atom_id res chain seq x y z
N MET A 1 -6.30 18.33 -15.27
CA MET A 1 -5.55 17.06 -15.35
C MET A 1 -5.19 16.81 -16.80
N ARG A 2 -3.95 16.40 -17.06
CA ARG A 2 -3.43 16.01 -18.37
C ARG A 2 -3.15 14.51 -18.37
N LEU A 3 -3.82 13.76 -19.24
CA LEU A 3 -3.50 12.35 -19.46
C LEU A 3 -2.21 12.26 -20.28
N HIS A 4 -1.23 11.53 -19.75
CA HIS A 4 0.06 11.29 -20.37
C HIS A 4 0.27 9.79 -20.55
N THR A 5 0.44 9.39 -21.80
CA THR A 5 0.66 8.00 -22.18
C THR A 5 2.14 7.72 -22.34
N ILE A 6 2.63 6.72 -21.62
CA ILE A 6 4.01 6.23 -21.68
C ILE A 6 4.06 4.98 -22.54
N ASP A 7 5.08 4.89 -23.39
CA ASP A 7 5.35 3.68 -24.17
C ASP A 7 5.66 2.49 -23.23
N TYR A 8 4.79 1.49 -23.25
CA TYR A 8 4.94 0.28 -22.46
C TYR A 8 6.24 -0.46 -22.80
N HIS A 9 6.72 -0.44 -24.04
CA HIS A 9 7.95 -1.14 -24.42
C HIS A 9 9.18 -0.53 -23.76
N ALA A 10 9.23 0.80 -23.59
CA ALA A 10 10.28 1.48 -22.85
C ALA A 10 10.27 1.08 -21.37
N VAL A 11 9.07 1.01 -20.76
CA VAL A 11 8.91 0.59 -19.36
C VAL A 11 9.31 -0.88 -19.17
N GLN A 12 8.91 -1.76 -20.09
CA GLN A 12 9.24 -3.18 -20.04
C GLN A 12 10.75 -3.41 -20.16
N ALA A 13 11.41 -2.73 -21.10
CA ALA A 13 12.86 -2.85 -21.28
C ALA A 13 13.61 -2.48 -20.00
N GLU A 14 13.21 -1.40 -19.32
CA GLU A 14 13.80 -1.00 -18.04
C GLU A 14 13.51 -1.99 -16.92
N TYR A 15 12.27 -2.47 -16.80
CA TYR A 15 11.88 -3.44 -15.79
C TYR A 15 12.71 -4.74 -15.89
N GLU A 16 13.02 -5.19 -17.11
CA GLU A 16 13.83 -6.38 -17.37
C GLU A 16 15.31 -6.22 -16.96
N THR A 17 15.84 -4.99 -16.92
CA THR A 17 17.21 -4.74 -16.41
C THR A 17 17.34 -4.87 -14.89
N GLY A 18 16.22 -4.86 -14.16
CA GLY A 18 16.18 -4.98 -12.70
C GLY A 18 16.64 -3.73 -11.94
N THR A 19 17.10 -2.67 -12.61
CA THR A 19 17.47 -1.39 -11.99
C THR A 19 16.61 -0.29 -12.59
N PRO A 20 15.52 0.12 -11.91
CA PRO A 20 14.68 1.19 -12.40
C PRO A 20 15.46 2.51 -12.43
N ALA A 21 15.60 3.10 -13.62
CA ALA A 21 16.36 4.30 -13.89
C ALA A 21 15.45 5.52 -14.15
N LYS A 22 14.28 5.31 -14.74
CA LYS A 22 13.30 6.36 -15.07
C LYS A 22 11.94 6.14 -14.43
N PHE A 23 11.65 4.93 -13.97
CA PHE A 23 10.35 4.60 -13.38
C PHE A 23 10.52 4.01 -12.00
N ASN A 24 9.52 4.18 -11.15
CA ASN A 24 9.35 3.51 -9.86
C ASN A 24 10.57 3.56 -8.92
N SER A 25 11.33 4.65 -9.00
CA SER A 25 12.38 4.98 -8.05
C SER A 25 11.86 5.07 -6.61
N ASN A 26 12.74 4.87 -5.65
CA ASN A 26 12.47 5.03 -4.23
C ASN A 26 13.80 5.09 -3.47
N PHE A 27 13.73 5.55 -2.21
CA PHE A 27 14.81 5.47 -1.23
C PHE A 27 16.16 6.04 -1.71
N HIS A 28 16.12 7.22 -2.35
CA HIS A 28 17.35 7.89 -2.75
C HIS A 28 18.18 8.32 -1.52
N THR A 29 19.49 8.34 -1.72
CA THR A 29 20.49 8.67 -0.73
C THR A 29 20.46 10.16 -0.37
N LEU A 30 21.10 10.52 0.76
CA LEU A 30 21.31 11.92 1.12
C LEU A 30 22.17 12.66 0.08
N GLN A 31 23.06 11.97 -0.62
CA GLN A 31 23.89 12.58 -1.66
C GLN A 31 23.06 12.99 -2.88
N GLU A 32 22.07 12.17 -3.26
CA GLU A 32 21.18 12.43 -4.39
C GLU A 32 20.11 13.49 -4.10
N ALA A 33 19.66 13.59 -2.84
CA ALA A 33 18.66 14.56 -2.40
C ALA A 33 19.07 15.21 -1.05
N PRO A 34 20.10 16.09 -1.05
CA PRO A 34 20.69 16.62 0.17
C PRO A 34 19.77 17.58 0.94
N ASP A 35 18.79 18.15 0.26
CA ASP A 35 17.84 19.11 0.81
C ASP A 35 16.56 18.46 1.36
N LEU A 36 16.46 17.12 1.30
CA LEU A 36 15.31 16.37 1.80
C LEU A 36 15.72 15.43 2.94
N CYS A 37 14.88 15.36 3.97
CA CYS A 37 15.02 14.41 5.07
C CYS A 37 14.34 13.07 4.75
N ILE A 38 14.59 12.05 5.57
CA ILE A 38 13.82 10.80 5.52
C ILE A 38 12.47 11.09 6.20
N PRO A 39 11.33 10.97 5.48
CA PRO A 39 10.02 11.24 6.05
C PRO A 39 9.57 10.11 7.00
N SER A 40 8.63 10.42 7.88
CA SER A 40 8.10 9.45 8.85
C SER A 40 6.92 8.66 8.27
N ASN A 41 6.85 7.37 8.56
CA ASN A 41 5.69 6.52 8.21
C ASN A 41 4.56 6.61 9.25
N ALA A 42 4.82 7.17 10.44
CA ALA A 42 3.84 7.25 11.52
C ALA A 42 2.51 7.92 11.12
N PRO A 43 2.48 9.05 10.40
CA PRO A 43 1.22 9.71 10.09
C PRO A 43 0.41 9.00 9.00
N THR A 44 1.03 8.11 8.23
CA THR A 44 0.39 7.27 7.20
C THR A 44 0.14 5.84 7.69
N ALA A 45 0.31 5.57 8.99
CA ALA A 45 0.07 4.24 9.56
C ALA A 45 -1.34 3.75 9.24
N PHE A 46 -1.47 2.51 8.79
CA PHE A 46 -2.73 1.96 8.33
C PHE A 46 -3.85 2.09 9.37
N GLU A 47 -3.54 1.80 10.63
CA GLU A 47 -4.48 1.79 11.77
C GLU A 47 -5.26 3.11 11.90
N ARG A 48 -4.56 4.22 11.66
CA ARG A 48 -5.16 5.56 11.69
C ARG A 48 -6.21 5.75 10.61
N TRP A 49 -5.99 5.19 9.43
CA TRP A 49 -6.81 5.41 8.24
C TRP A 49 -7.86 4.33 8.00
N ILE A 50 -7.88 3.27 8.83
CA ILE A 50 -8.89 2.19 8.79
C ILE A 50 -10.32 2.73 8.72
N PRO A 51 -10.76 3.69 9.56
CA PRO A 51 -12.14 4.16 9.51
C PRO A 51 -12.51 4.73 8.14
N LEU A 52 -11.64 5.55 7.56
CA LEU A 52 -11.87 6.13 6.23
C LEU A 52 -11.80 5.08 5.12
N ILE A 53 -10.85 4.14 5.20
CA ILE A 53 -10.73 3.01 4.27
C ILE A 53 -12.03 2.20 4.27
N MET A 54 -12.54 1.80 5.43
CA MET A 54 -13.78 1.04 5.58
C MET A 54 -14.98 1.82 5.04
N ARG A 55 -15.14 3.10 5.41
CA ARG A 55 -16.21 3.97 4.90
C ARG A 55 -16.17 4.09 3.38
N SER A 56 -14.99 4.28 2.79
CA SER A 56 -14.83 4.41 1.34
C SER A 56 -15.23 3.15 0.57
N ARG A 57 -15.13 2.00 1.22
CA ARG A 57 -15.47 0.67 0.67
C ARG A 57 -16.90 0.24 1.00
N GLY A 58 -17.64 1.04 1.76
CA GLY A 58 -18.97 0.68 2.26
C GLY A 58 -18.95 -0.57 3.17
N LEU A 59 -17.84 -0.82 3.87
CA LEU A 59 -17.74 -1.93 4.80
C LEU A 59 -18.35 -1.56 6.16
N PRO A 60 -19.12 -2.47 6.80
CA PRO A 60 -19.61 -2.24 8.14
C PRO A 60 -18.47 -2.33 9.16
N GLU A 61 -18.62 -1.69 10.31
CA GLU A 61 -17.57 -1.63 11.36
C GLU A 61 -17.13 -3.03 11.84
N ASN A 62 -18.07 -3.99 11.90
CA ASN A 62 -17.79 -5.37 12.29
C ASN A 62 -17.07 -6.20 11.21
N ALA A 63 -16.81 -5.66 10.02
CA ALA A 63 -16.03 -6.34 8.99
C ALA A 63 -14.54 -6.41 9.34
N LEU A 64 -14.04 -5.46 10.13
CA LEU A 64 -12.66 -5.45 10.58
C LEU A 64 -12.48 -6.43 11.74
N GLN A 65 -11.50 -7.31 11.61
CA GLN A 65 -11.04 -8.15 12.71
C GLN A 65 -9.57 -7.85 12.98
N VAL A 66 -9.21 -7.74 14.26
CA VAL A 66 -7.85 -7.40 14.69
C VAL A 66 -7.36 -8.45 15.66
N VAL A 67 -6.15 -8.95 15.42
CA VAL A 67 -5.45 -9.87 16.33
C VAL A 67 -4.18 -9.19 16.79
N SER A 68 -4.02 -9.03 18.11
CA SER A 68 -2.84 -8.43 18.71
C SER A 68 -1.87 -9.52 19.15
N LEU A 69 -0.67 -9.52 18.58
CA LEU A 69 0.40 -10.45 18.92
C LEU A 69 1.33 -9.84 19.96
N SER A 70 1.79 -10.66 20.90
CA SER A 70 2.80 -10.28 21.89
C SER A 70 4.21 -10.22 21.26
N PRO A 71 5.18 -9.55 21.90
CA PRO A 71 6.54 -9.53 21.39
C PRO A 71 7.17 -10.93 21.33
N ALA A 72 6.79 -11.83 22.25
CA ALA A 72 7.26 -13.23 22.23
C ALA A 72 6.73 -13.99 21.00
N GLN A 73 5.43 -13.85 20.71
CA GLN A 73 4.82 -14.45 19.53
C GLN A 73 5.45 -13.90 18.24
N VAL A 74 5.72 -12.59 18.17
CA VAL A 74 6.37 -11.98 17.01
C VAL A 74 7.81 -12.47 16.83
N ARG A 75 8.59 -12.63 17.92
CA ARG A 75 9.95 -13.21 17.84
C ARG A 75 9.91 -14.62 17.26
N LEU A 76 9.00 -15.47 17.74
CA LEU A 76 8.83 -16.83 17.22
C LEU A 76 8.50 -16.84 15.72
N ILE A 77 7.62 -15.95 15.25
CA ILE A 77 7.32 -15.82 13.82
C ILE A 77 8.56 -15.43 13.02
N ILE A 78 9.36 -14.48 13.51
CA ILE A 78 10.59 -14.01 12.82
C ILE A 78 11.64 -15.11 12.76
N GLU A 79 11.83 -15.85 13.86
CA GLU A 79 12.78 -16.96 13.94
C GLU A 79 12.40 -18.08 12.98
N ALA A 80 11.12 -18.47 12.96
CA ALA A 80 10.59 -19.42 11.99
C ALA A 80 10.76 -18.92 10.53
N ALA A 81 10.59 -17.61 10.31
CA ALA A 81 10.72 -17.00 8.99
C ALA A 81 12.13 -17.03 8.38
N GLY A 82 13.17 -17.33 9.17
CA GLY A 82 14.56 -17.39 8.72
C GLY A 82 14.75 -18.25 7.46
N ALA A 83 14.33 -19.51 7.54
CA ALA A 83 14.35 -20.44 6.41
C ALA A 83 13.08 -20.34 5.55
N SER A 84 11.92 -20.15 6.17
CA SER A 84 10.61 -20.20 5.51
C SER A 84 10.39 -19.15 4.43
N VAL A 85 11.00 -17.97 4.53
CA VAL A 85 10.94 -16.94 3.46
C VAL A 85 11.51 -17.48 2.13
N HIS A 86 12.55 -18.31 2.19
CA HIS A 86 13.20 -18.85 1.00
C HIS A 86 12.53 -20.14 0.52
N THR A 87 12.21 -21.06 1.45
CA THR A 87 11.61 -22.35 1.10
C THR A 87 10.14 -22.26 0.75
N ARG A 88 9.46 -21.18 1.19
CA ARG A 88 8.01 -20.99 1.09
C ARG A 88 7.20 -22.09 1.80
N GLU A 89 7.83 -22.76 2.75
CA GLU A 89 7.24 -23.80 3.60
C GLU A 89 7.48 -23.46 5.07
N LEU A 90 6.64 -23.98 5.97
CA LEU A 90 6.87 -23.85 7.40
C LEU A 90 8.17 -24.55 7.80
N ASN A 91 8.99 -23.89 8.61
CA ASN A 91 10.18 -24.49 9.17
C ASN A 91 9.77 -25.59 10.16
N ARG A 92 10.07 -26.85 9.82
CA ARG A 92 9.69 -28.02 10.62
C ARG A 92 10.18 -27.95 12.06
N ALA A 93 11.32 -27.31 12.30
CA ALA A 93 11.88 -27.14 13.64
C ALA A 93 11.01 -26.29 14.57
N TYR A 94 10.16 -25.41 14.01
CA TYR A 94 9.27 -24.52 14.76
C TYR A 94 7.79 -24.90 14.59
N ALA A 95 7.47 -26.01 13.92
CA ALA A 95 6.09 -26.32 13.56
C ALA A 95 5.18 -26.53 14.79
N GLU A 96 5.70 -27.19 15.82
CA GLU A 96 4.99 -27.43 17.09
C GLU A 96 4.79 -26.11 17.86
N ASP A 97 5.85 -25.32 18.02
CA ASP A 97 5.77 -24.01 18.70
C ASP A 97 4.80 -23.06 17.99
N LEU A 98 4.81 -23.01 16.66
CA LEU A 98 3.87 -22.21 15.88
C LEU A 98 2.42 -22.67 16.07
N ASP A 99 2.19 -23.99 16.17
CA ASP A 99 0.85 -24.54 16.38
C ASP A 99 0.33 -24.25 17.79
N MET A 100 1.20 -24.27 18.79
CA MET A 100 0.86 -24.06 20.19
C MET A 100 0.76 -22.57 20.57
N GLU A 101 1.69 -21.74 20.12
CA GLU A 101 1.84 -20.36 20.62
C GLU A 101 1.25 -19.30 19.67
N ILE A 102 1.19 -19.59 18.37
CA ILE A 102 0.76 -18.62 17.35
C ILE A 102 -0.64 -18.93 16.83
N ARG A 103 -0.90 -20.16 16.39
CA ARG A 103 -2.17 -20.54 15.78
C ARG A 103 -3.40 -20.22 16.65
N PRO A 104 -3.40 -20.41 17.99
CA PRO A 104 -4.57 -20.14 18.82
C PRO A 104 -5.03 -18.68 18.76
N ALA A 105 -4.11 -17.73 18.55
CA ALA A 105 -4.43 -16.30 18.44
C ALA A 105 -5.38 -15.97 17.27
N PHE A 106 -5.46 -16.86 16.27
CA PHE A 106 -6.28 -16.67 15.07
C PHE A 106 -7.56 -17.51 15.06
N THR A 107 -7.81 -18.33 16.09
CA THR A 107 -8.94 -19.28 16.11
C THR A 107 -10.30 -18.61 16.26
N SER A 108 -10.35 -17.40 16.83
CA SER A 108 -11.58 -16.61 16.96
C SER A 108 -11.95 -15.83 15.70
N LEU A 109 -11.12 -15.89 14.64
CA LEU A 109 -11.42 -15.19 13.39
C LEU A 109 -12.62 -15.83 12.68
N VAL A 110 -13.49 -14.98 12.17
CA VAL A 110 -14.61 -15.34 11.32
C VAL A 110 -14.17 -15.27 9.86
N PHE A 111 -14.12 -16.42 9.19
CA PHE A 111 -13.72 -16.52 7.78
C PHE A 111 -14.97 -16.48 6.89
N PRO A 112 -15.18 -15.42 6.07
CA PRO A 112 -16.23 -15.42 5.06
C PRO A 112 -15.86 -16.39 3.92
N PRO A 113 -16.82 -16.77 3.05
CA PRO A 113 -16.54 -17.63 1.89
C PRO A 113 -15.48 -17.07 0.94
N SER A 114 -15.34 -15.73 0.86
CA SER A 114 -14.29 -15.08 0.07
C SER A 114 -12.90 -15.15 0.73
N GLY A 115 -12.81 -15.56 1.99
CA GLY A 115 -11.61 -15.49 2.82
C GLY A 115 -11.29 -14.07 3.30
N LEU A 116 -10.17 -13.92 3.98
CA LEU A 116 -9.72 -12.66 4.57
C LEU A 116 -8.50 -12.11 3.82
N PHE A 117 -8.44 -10.79 3.68
CA PHE A 117 -7.23 -10.06 3.34
C PHE A 117 -6.47 -9.74 4.63
N MET A 118 -5.25 -10.24 4.75
CA MET A 118 -4.37 -10.03 5.89
C MET A 118 -3.35 -8.93 5.62
N ARG A 119 -3.12 -8.06 6.62
CA ARG A 119 -2.01 -7.11 6.60
C ARG A 119 -1.51 -6.75 7.99
N LEU A 120 -0.28 -6.27 8.03
CA LEU A 120 0.29 -5.51 9.15
C LEU A 120 0.06 -4.02 8.92
N SER A 121 0.41 -3.20 9.91
CA SER A 121 0.31 -1.74 9.81
C SER A 121 1.09 -1.20 8.59
N ALA A 122 2.33 -1.64 8.39
CA ALA A 122 3.21 -1.13 7.33
C ALA A 122 3.13 -1.88 5.99
N CYS A 123 2.49 -3.06 5.92
CA CYS A 123 2.47 -3.85 4.69
C CYS A 123 1.40 -4.94 4.66
N SER A 124 0.92 -5.27 3.46
CA SER A 124 0.26 -6.55 3.20
C SER A 124 1.26 -7.69 3.08
N THR A 125 0.82 -8.90 3.42
CA THR A 125 1.63 -10.13 3.48
C THR A 125 1.52 -10.97 2.20
N LYS A 126 1.08 -10.36 1.10
CA LYS A 126 0.73 -11.04 -0.15
C LYS A 126 1.91 -11.72 -0.86
N ASP A 127 3.14 -11.39 -0.50
CA ASP A 127 4.39 -12.02 -0.95
C ASP A 127 4.70 -13.34 -0.21
N GLY A 128 3.96 -13.69 0.84
CA GLY A 128 4.05 -14.99 1.50
C GLY A 128 3.49 -16.14 0.66
N ALA A 129 3.90 -17.35 1.03
CA ALA A 129 3.46 -18.62 0.47
C ALA A 129 1.99 -18.92 0.78
N ARG A 130 1.40 -19.84 0.00
CA ARG A 130 -0.04 -20.14 0.02
C ARG A 130 -0.27 -21.63 -0.22
N LYS A 131 -1.27 -22.22 0.45
CA LYS A 131 -1.55 -23.66 0.37
C LYS A 131 -2.42 -24.07 -0.83
N LYS A 132 -3.25 -23.19 -1.39
CA LYS A 132 -4.22 -23.54 -2.46
C LYS A 132 -4.37 -22.45 -3.54
N ASP A 133 -4.47 -22.92 -4.79
CA ASP A 133 -5.11 -22.31 -5.98
C ASP A 133 -4.92 -20.82 -6.27
N GLY A 134 -3.77 -20.23 -5.97
CA GLY A 134 -3.44 -18.87 -6.41
C GLY A 134 -4.29 -17.74 -5.82
N LYS A 135 -5.33 -18.04 -5.01
CA LYS A 135 -6.13 -17.05 -4.29
C LYS A 135 -5.25 -16.26 -3.31
N ILE A 136 -5.48 -14.95 -3.20
CA ILE A 136 -4.68 -14.04 -2.34
C ILE A 136 -5.22 -14.00 -0.90
N SER A 137 -6.47 -14.42 -0.70
CA SER A 137 -7.11 -14.53 0.60
C SER A 137 -6.53 -15.64 1.48
N VAL A 138 -6.61 -15.46 2.80
CA VAL A 138 -6.42 -16.52 3.80
C VAL A 138 -7.77 -17.04 4.29
N CYS A 139 -7.91 -18.36 4.38
CA CYS A 139 -9.16 -19.06 4.70
C CYS A 139 -9.07 -19.89 5.98
N SER A 140 -7.90 -19.96 6.62
CA SER A 140 -7.74 -20.64 7.90
C SER A 140 -6.58 -20.07 8.74
N PRO A 141 -6.54 -20.32 10.06
CA PRO A 141 -5.40 -19.99 10.92
C PRO A 141 -4.07 -20.55 10.41
N GLU A 142 -4.06 -21.77 9.86
CA GLU A 142 -2.85 -22.40 9.34
C GLU A 142 -2.30 -21.69 8.11
N GLU A 143 -3.18 -21.11 7.28
CA GLU A 143 -2.77 -20.28 6.14
C GLU A 143 -2.22 -18.93 6.58
N ILE A 144 -2.77 -18.35 7.65
CA ILE A 144 -2.26 -17.12 8.28
C ILE A 144 -0.83 -17.33 8.78
N VAL A 145 -0.59 -18.39 9.55
CA VAL A 145 0.75 -18.72 10.09
C VAL A 145 1.75 -18.97 8.96
N LEU A 146 1.36 -19.73 7.94
CA LEU A 146 2.19 -19.94 6.75
C LEU A 146 2.53 -18.60 6.08
N GLN A 147 1.53 -17.76 5.81
CA GLN A 147 1.75 -16.51 5.08
C GLN A 147 2.59 -15.51 5.89
N LEU A 148 2.42 -15.42 7.21
CA LEU A 148 3.23 -14.57 8.09
C LEU A 148 4.71 -15.00 8.14
N THR A 149 4.97 -16.31 8.21
CA THR A 149 6.34 -16.86 8.31
C THR A 149 7.07 -16.92 6.98
N THR A 150 6.37 -16.82 5.86
CA THR A 150 6.97 -16.91 4.51
C THR A 150 6.99 -15.57 3.77
N SER A 151 6.40 -14.50 4.33
CA SER A 151 6.43 -13.15 3.78
C SER A 151 7.68 -12.40 4.25
N LEU A 152 8.52 -11.96 3.30
CA LEU A 152 9.69 -11.14 3.59
C LEU A 152 9.24 -9.76 4.10
N ARG A 153 8.18 -9.19 3.51
CA ARG A 153 7.61 -7.92 3.97
C ARG A 153 7.12 -8.00 5.41
N ALA A 154 6.43 -9.09 5.76
CA ALA A 154 5.97 -9.33 7.12
C ALA A 154 7.15 -9.41 8.09
N ARG A 155 8.16 -10.24 7.78
CA ARG A 155 9.37 -10.39 8.61
C ARG A 155 10.05 -9.05 8.89
N THR A 156 10.24 -8.22 7.86
CA THR A 156 10.85 -6.88 8.02
C THR A 156 9.98 -5.96 8.88
N SER A 157 8.68 -5.91 8.61
CA SER A 157 7.73 -5.07 9.37
C SER A 157 7.64 -5.47 10.85
N LEU A 158 7.59 -6.76 11.12
CA LEU A 158 7.58 -7.34 12.47
C LEU A 158 8.90 -7.04 13.21
N GLY A 159 10.04 -7.23 12.54
CA GLY A 159 11.36 -6.91 13.10
C GLY A 159 11.50 -5.43 13.45
N ASN A 160 11.06 -4.54 12.56
CA ASN A 160 11.04 -3.10 12.83
C ASN A 160 10.16 -2.75 14.02
N SER A 161 9.00 -3.39 14.16
CA SER A 161 8.08 -3.17 15.29
C SER A 161 8.69 -3.61 16.62
N LEU A 162 9.41 -4.74 16.65
CA LEU A 162 10.14 -5.20 17.83
C LEU A 162 11.28 -4.24 18.21
N ASN A 163 12.04 -3.78 17.22
CA ASN A 163 13.14 -2.84 17.44
C ASN A 163 12.66 -1.48 17.95
N ALA A 164 11.45 -1.06 17.54
CA ALA A 164 10.78 0.13 18.04
C ALA A 164 10.18 -0.05 19.45
N GLY A 165 10.25 -1.24 20.04
CA GLY A 165 9.77 -1.50 21.40
C GLY A 165 8.25 -1.61 21.53
N HIS A 166 7.53 -1.89 20.44
CA HIS A 166 6.07 -2.05 20.48
C HIS A 166 5.67 -3.21 21.40
N GLN A 167 4.74 -2.95 22.32
CA GLN A 167 4.26 -3.95 23.29
C GLN A 167 3.23 -4.91 22.70
N HIS A 168 2.53 -4.48 21.65
CA HIS A 168 1.60 -5.30 20.89
C HIS A 168 1.75 -4.97 19.41
N ILE A 169 1.67 -6.00 18.57
CA ILE A 169 1.72 -5.84 17.12
C ILE A 169 0.40 -6.35 16.55
N ASN A 170 -0.35 -5.45 15.93
CA ASN A 170 -1.66 -5.77 15.37
C ASN A 170 -1.53 -6.38 13.97
N VAL A 171 -2.30 -7.44 13.75
CA VAL A 171 -2.59 -8.01 12.44
C VAL A 171 -4.05 -7.71 12.11
N PHE A 172 -4.26 -7.08 10.95
CA PHE A 172 -5.57 -6.62 10.51
C PHE A 172 -6.12 -7.56 9.44
N PHE A 173 -7.41 -7.87 9.57
CA PHE A 173 -8.14 -8.72 8.65
C PHE A 173 -9.40 -8.00 8.18
N LEU A 174 -9.56 -7.94 6.87
CA LEU A 174 -10.76 -7.45 6.20
C LEU A 174 -11.30 -8.55 5.28
N PRO A 175 -12.60 -8.54 4.92
CA PRO A 175 -13.11 -9.44 3.90
C PRO A 175 -12.30 -9.29 2.61
N PHE A 176 -11.85 -10.40 2.05
CA PHE A 176 -11.18 -10.38 0.77
C PHE A 176 -12.17 -9.99 -0.33
N ASP A 177 -11.71 -9.12 -1.21
CA ASP A 177 -12.48 -8.57 -2.32
C ASP A 177 -11.73 -8.81 -3.62
N GLU A 178 -12.21 -9.76 -4.41
CA GLU A 178 -11.62 -10.15 -5.70
C GLU A 178 -11.61 -9.01 -6.72
N ARG A 179 -12.47 -7.99 -6.53
CA ARG A 179 -12.50 -6.82 -7.42
C ARG A 179 -11.24 -5.98 -7.26
N MET A 180 -10.62 -5.94 -6.07
CA MET A 180 -9.42 -5.15 -5.75
C MET A 180 -8.16 -5.72 -6.42
N ARG A 181 -8.15 -5.68 -7.75
CA ARG A 181 -7.04 -6.13 -8.58
C ARG A 181 -6.05 -4.99 -8.77
N THR A 182 -4.76 -5.30 -8.66
CA THR A 182 -3.67 -4.32 -8.74
C THR A 182 -3.53 -3.61 -10.10
N ASP A 183 -4.13 -4.15 -11.15
CA ASP A 183 -4.22 -3.49 -12.46
C ASP A 183 -5.30 -2.39 -12.52
N CYS A 184 -6.24 -2.37 -11.58
CA CYS A 184 -7.22 -1.30 -11.37
C CYS A 184 -6.79 -0.30 -10.27
N GLU A 185 -5.57 -0.40 -9.74
CA GLU A 185 -5.05 0.46 -8.69
C GLU A 185 -4.34 1.70 -9.28
N TYR A 186 -4.49 2.86 -8.62
CA TYR A 186 -3.79 4.10 -8.93
C TYR A 186 -3.14 4.68 -7.70
N ARG A 187 -1.93 5.21 -7.86
CA ARG A 187 -1.20 5.97 -6.84
C ARG A 187 -1.34 7.46 -7.09
N VAL A 188 -1.76 8.18 -6.06
CA VAL A 188 -2.00 9.62 -6.09
C VAL A 188 -0.97 10.33 -5.23
N PHE A 189 -0.40 11.41 -5.75
CA PHE A 189 0.67 12.17 -5.10
C PHE A 189 0.12 13.50 -4.57
N CYS A 190 0.16 13.70 -3.26
CA CYS A 190 -0.23 14.94 -2.59
C CYS A 190 1.01 15.63 -2.05
N MET A 191 1.33 16.80 -2.61
CA MET A 191 2.57 17.49 -2.28
C MET A 191 2.58 17.99 -0.83
N PRO A 192 3.78 18.18 -0.25
CA PRO A 192 3.95 18.85 1.03
C PRO A 192 3.24 20.21 1.11
N ASP A 193 2.88 20.59 2.33
CA ASP A 193 2.29 21.87 2.75
C ASP A 193 0.88 22.14 2.19
N SER A 194 0.73 22.24 0.87
CA SER A 194 -0.57 22.51 0.25
C SER A 194 -1.48 21.28 0.22
N LEU A 195 -0.90 20.07 0.29
CA LEU A 195 -1.59 18.80 0.10
C LEU A 195 -2.36 18.69 -1.23
N ARG A 196 -2.05 19.55 -2.20
CA ARG A 196 -2.65 19.50 -3.54
C ARG A 196 -2.19 18.24 -4.25
N ILE A 197 -3.11 17.62 -4.99
CA ILE A 197 -2.76 16.52 -5.90
C ILE A 197 -1.91 17.09 -7.03
N THR A 198 -0.72 16.53 -7.25
CA THR A 198 0.18 16.94 -8.34
C THR A 198 0.29 15.89 -9.43
N ALA A 199 0.10 14.62 -9.08
CA ALA A 199 0.25 13.53 -10.02
C ALA A 199 -0.63 12.32 -9.66
N VAL A 200 -0.95 11.53 -10.68
CA VAL A 200 -1.60 10.22 -10.59
C VAL A 200 -0.85 9.25 -11.50
N SER A 201 -0.54 8.06 -11.01
CA SER A 201 0.05 6.97 -11.79
C SER A 201 -0.85 5.75 -11.73
N GLN A 202 -0.98 4.99 -12.81
CA GLN A 202 -1.37 3.59 -12.66
C GLN A 202 -0.37 2.89 -11.73
N TYR A 203 -0.84 2.08 -10.79
CA TYR A 203 0.02 1.48 -9.78
C TYR A 203 0.90 0.37 -10.39
N ARG A 204 0.30 -0.51 -11.20
CA ARG A 204 0.98 -1.59 -11.90
C ARG A 204 1.74 -1.05 -13.13
N TRP A 205 2.78 -0.28 -12.86
CA TRP A 205 3.53 0.49 -13.84
C TRP A 205 4.21 -0.38 -14.92
N HIS A 206 4.65 -1.60 -14.59
CA HIS A 206 5.33 -2.53 -15.50
C HIS A 206 4.40 -3.37 -16.40
N LYS A 207 3.14 -2.96 -16.59
CA LYS A 207 2.14 -3.61 -17.46
C LYS A 207 1.35 -2.56 -18.21
N PRO A 208 0.79 -2.87 -19.40
CA PRO A 208 -0.11 -1.96 -20.09
C PRO A 208 -1.28 -1.54 -19.20
N TRP A 209 -1.78 -0.33 -19.41
CA TRP A 209 -2.96 0.14 -18.70
C TRP A 209 -4.16 -0.75 -19.06
N ILE A 210 -5.04 -1.04 -18.10
CA ILE A 210 -6.18 -1.92 -18.33
C ILE A 210 -7.14 -1.41 -19.42
N PHE A 211 -7.08 -0.11 -19.71
CA PHE A 211 -7.85 0.55 -20.77
C PHE A 211 -6.98 0.92 -21.99
N ALA A 212 -5.77 0.39 -22.12
CA ALA A 212 -4.84 0.71 -23.22
C ALA A 212 -5.42 0.41 -24.62
N GLN A 213 -6.33 -0.56 -24.71
CA GLN A 213 -6.97 -0.99 -25.97
C GLN A 213 -8.22 -0.15 -26.34
N TYR A 214 -8.65 0.76 -25.46
CA TYR A 214 -9.83 1.60 -25.71
C TYR A 214 -9.48 2.74 -26.66
N GLU A 215 -10.51 3.31 -27.28
CA GLU A 215 -10.34 4.51 -28.11
C GLU A 215 -9.93 5.72 -27.26
N GLU A 216 -9.19 6.66 -27.87
CA GLU A 216 -8.61 7.80 -27.14
C GLU A 216 -9.66 8.63 -26.38
N GLY A 217 -10.84 8.84 -26.99
CA GLY A 217 -11.94 9.55 -26.33
C GLY A 217 -12.50 8.81 -25.11
N GLU A 218 -12.47 7.48 -25.09
CA GLU A 218 -12.91 6.67 -23.96
C GLU A 218 -11.85 6.65 -22.85
N LYS A 219 -10.57 6.52 -23.22
CA LYS A 219 -9.43 6.65 -22.29
C LYS A 219 -9.50 7.95 -21.50
N ILE A 220 -9.70 9.08 -22.19
CA ILE A 220 -9.82 10.40 -21.55
C ILE A 220 -11.02 10.43 -20.61
N LYS A 221 -12.19 9.93 -21.01
CA LYS A 221 -13.38 9.87 -20.15
C LYS A 221 -13.13 9.04 -18.89
N ILE A 222 -12.51 7.86 -19.04
CA ILE A 222 -12.19 6.98 -17.91
C ILE A 222 -11.21 7.69 -16.96
N ALA A 223 -10.13 8.27 -17.48
CA ALA A 223 -9.17 9.02 -16.67
C ALA A 223 -9.83 10.20 -15.92
N GLN A 224 -10.78 10.90 -16.57
CA GLN A 224 -11.57 11.96 -15.93
C GLN A 224 -12.48 11.44 -14.82
N THR A 225 -13.12 10.28 -15.02
CA THR A 225 -13.94 9.63 -13.98
C THR A 225 -13.08 9.21 -12.79
N VAL A 226 -11.95 8.54 -13.04
CA VAL A 226 -10.99 8.15 -11.99
C VAL A 226 -10.49 9.38 -11.22
N MET A 227 -10.10 10.45 -11.92
CA MET A 227 -9.63 11.68 -11.30
C MET A 227 -10.70 12.31 -10.38
N ARG A 228 -11.95 12.38 -10.84
CA ARG A 228 -13.07 12.93 -10.05
C ARG A 228 -13.29 12.18 -8.74
N GLU A 229 -13.18 10.85 -8.80
CA GLU A 229 -13.32 9.98 -7.63
C GLU A 229 -12.11 10.02 -6.71
N ILE A 230 -10.89 10.16 -7.26
CA ILE A 230 -9.68 10.48 -6.52
C ILE A 230 -9.86 11.79 -5.73
N GLU A 231 -10.39 12.84 -6.36
CA GLU A 231 -10.64 14.13 -5.67
C GLU A 231 -11.69 13.99 -4.56
N ARG A 232 -12.69 13.11 -4.72
CA ARG A 232 -13.68 12.81 -3.67
C ARG A 232 -13.03 12.13 -2.46
N ILE A 233 -12.17 11.14 -2.69
CA ILE A 233 -11.40 10.47 -1.63
C ILE A 233 -10.44 11.47 -0.96
N HIS A 234 -9.73 12.27 -1.75
CA HIS A 234 -8.83 13.32 -1.25
C HIS A 234 -9.55 14.33 -0.35
N ARG A 235 -10.73 14.83 -0.75
CA ARG A 235 -11.54 15.70 0.11
C ARG A 235 -11.91 15.03 1.43
N SER A 236 -12.17 13.73 1.42
CA SER A 236 -12.49 12.96 2.62
C SER A 236 -11.26 12.82 3.54
N ILE A 237 -10.08 12.57 2.97
CA ILE A 237 -8.80 12.57 3.72
C ILE A 237 -8.58 13.94 4.37
N LEU A 238 -8.77 15.04 3.62
CA LEU A 238 -8.58 16.39 4.14
C LEU A 238 -9.61 16.77 5.21
N ALA A 239 -10.83 16.25 5.14
CA ALA A 239 -11.86 16.45 6.16
C ALA A 239 -11.46 15.77 7.48
N ASP A 240 -11.05 14.50 7.43
CA ASP A 240 -10.55 13.76 8.61
C ASP A 240 -9.34 14.49 9.25
N LEU A 241 -8.45 15.10 8.46
CA LEU A 241 -7.32 15.91 8.98
C LEU A 241 -7.73 17.23 9.65
N ARG A 242 -8.94 17.75 9.37
CA ARG A 242 -9.44 19.00 9.99
C ARG A 242 -10.19 18.70 11.28
N GLU A 243 -10.99 17.65 11.28
CA GLU A 243 -11.80 17.22 12.43
C GLU A 243 -10.93 16.83 13.63
N LEU A 244 -9.71 16.32 13.40
CA LEU A 244 -8.81 15.84 14.45
C LEU A 244 -7.89 16.92 15.06
N GLY A 245 -8.10 18.21 14.76
CA GLY A 245 -7.41 19.33 15.42
C GLY A 245 -6.25 19.93 14.63
N GLY A 246 -6.54 20.41 13.42
CA GLY A 246 -5.58 20.99 12.48
C GLY A 246 -4.64 22.06 13.07
N ASP A 247 -3.41 22.03 12.56
CA ASP A 247 -2.31 23.01 12.68
C ASP A 247 -1.35 22.90 13.89
N GLY A 248 -1.40 21.79 14.64
CA GLY A 248 -0.42 21.47 15.70
C GLY A 248 0.72 20.54 15.28
N ASP A 249 1.80 20.49 16.08
CA ASP A 249 3.01 19.65 15.90
C ASP A 249 2.79 18.11 15.97
N GLY A 250 1.54 17.66 15.97
CA GLY A 250 1.17 16.25 15.97
C GLY A 250 1.33 15.55 14.61
N LEU A 251 0.83 14.31 14.52
CA LEU A 251 0.91 13.49 13.30
C LEU A 251 0.21 14.14 12.09
N ASP A 252 -0.82 14.96 12.31
CA ASP A 252 -1.55 15.67 11.25
C ASP A 252 -0.72 16.81 10.66
N GLY A 253 -0.07 17.61 11.52
CA GLY A 253 0.89 18.61 11.10
C GLY A 253 2.10 17.98 10.41
N LEU A 254 2.58 16.84 10.91
CA LEU A 254 3.65 16.09 10.25
C LEU A 254 3.25 15.60 8.86
N LEU A 255 2.05 15.04 8.70
CA LEU A 255 1.52 14.62 7.39
C LEU A 255 1.45 15.79 6.42
N ARG A 256 0.97 16.97 6.87
CA ARG A 256 0.92 18.19 6.08
C ARG A 256 2.31 18.59 5.59
N ARG A 257 3.27 18.72 6.50
CA ARG A 257 4.64 19.16 6.19
C ARG A 257 5.42 18.20 5.27
N GLN A 258 5.14 16.90 5.35
CA GLN A 258 5.87 15.91 4.54
C GLN A 258 5.13 15.51 3.24
N GLY A 259 3.84 15.87 3.12
CA GLY A 259 2.97 15.35 2.06
C GLY A 259 2.61 13.88 2.27
N PHE A 260 1.83 13.32 1.36
CA PHE A 260 1.52 11.89 1.36
C PHE A 260 1.19 11.40 -0.04
N THR A 261 1.30 10.10 -0.26
CA THR A 261 0.65 9.44 -1.38
C THR A 261 -0.50 8.59 -0.86
N PHE A 262 -1.48 8.32 -1.69
CA PHE A 262 -2.54 7.37 -1.36
C PHE A 262 -2.88 6.52 -2.56
N ASP A 263 -3.18 5.26 -2.29
CA ASP A 263 -3.54 4.29 -3.30
C ASP A 263 -5.05 4.10 -3.31
N VAL A 264 -5.64 4.12 -4.50
CA VAL A 264 -7.07 3.88 -4.72
C VAL A 264 -7.27 2.71 -5.67
N PHE A 265 -8.32 1.94 -5.43
CA PHE A 265 -8.85 0.96 -6.37
C PHE A 265 -9.99 1.61 -7.14
N PHE A 266 -10.00 1.51 -8.48
CA PHE A 266 -11.13 1.94 -9.31
C PHE A 266 -12.01 0.75 -9.68
N ASP A 267 -13.25 0.76 -9.21
CA ASP A 267 -14.27 -0.21 -9.61
C ASP A 267 -14.95 0.28 -10.90
N GLN A 268 -14.62 -0.34 -12.03
CA GLN A 268 -15.23 -0.03 -13.31
C GLN A 268 -16.76 -0.23 -13.33
N GLY A 269 -17.26 -1.25 -12.62
CA GLY A 269 -18.70 -1.56 -12.60
C GLY A 269 -19.52 -0.55 -11.82
N ARG A 270 -18.91 0.11 -10.84
CA ARG A 270 -19.55 1.16 -10.01
C ARG A 270 -19.11 2.57 -10.37
N GLU A 271 -18.13 2.70 -11.25
CA GLU A 271 -17.45 3.96 -11.60
C GLU A 271 -17.00 4.76 -10.37
N CYS A 272 -16.50 4.07 -9.33
CA CYS A 272 -16.11 4.68 -8.06
C CYS A 272 -14.70 4.29 -7.63
N CYS A 273 -14.02 5.18 -6.89
CA CYS A 273 -12.77 4.84 -6.22
C CYS A 273 -12.99 4.45 -4.75
N GLU A 274 -12.28 3.42 -4.33
CA GLU A 274 -12.18 2.95 -2.95
C GLU A 274 -10.75 3.20 -2.44
N LEU A 275 -10.59 3.72 -1.22
CA LEU A 275 -9.27 3.97 -0.62
C LEU A 275 -8.64 2.66 -0.15
N ILE A 276 -7.36 2.44 -0.50
CA ILE A 276 -6.61 1.23 -0.12
C ILE A 276 -5.73 1.51 1.08
N GLU A 277 -4.86 2.51 0.96
CA GLU A 277 -3.93 2.93 2.01
C GLU A 277 -3.34 4.31 1.71
N LEU A 278 -2.73 4.90 2.73
CA LEU A 278 -1.83 6.05 2.59
C LEU A 278 -0.40 5.55 2.71
N ASN A 279 0.50 6.18 1.96
CA ASN A 279 1.92 5.95 2.03
C ASN A 279 2.68 7.27 2.17
N THR A 280 3.89 7.15 2.67
CA THR A 280 4.77 8.29 2.87
C THR A 280 5.18 8.90 1.54
N PHE A 281 5.13 10.24 1.45
CA PHE A 281 5.60 10.96 0.27
C PHE A 281 7.09 11.25 0.38
N GLY A 282 7.79 11.12 -0.74
CA GLY A 282 9.04 11.83 -0.95
C GLY A 282 10.18 10.96 -1.49
N VAL A 283 11.20 11.67 -1.98
CA VAL A 283 12.34 11.12 -2.72
C VAL A 283 13.15 10.12 -1.88
N ARG A 284 13.23 10.38 -0.57
CA ARG A 284 13.97 9.54 0.39
C ARG A 284 13.07 8.57 1.18
N SER A 285 11.82 8.39 0.73
CA SER A 285 10.90 7.41 1.29
C SER A 285 11.06 6.06 0.59
N ALA A 286 10.61 4.98 1.24
CA ALA A 286 10.51 3.66 0.60
C ALA A 286 9.31 3.55 -0.38
N CYS A 287 8.53 4.62 -0.56
CA CYS A 287 7.38 4.62 -1.45
C CYS A 287 7.86 4.65 -2.91
N GLY A 288 7.56 3.60 -3.68
CA GLY A 288 7.78 3.59 -5.13
C GLY A 288 7.00 4.70 -5.85
N SER A 289 7.61 5.31 -6.86
CA SER A 289 7.01 6.38 -7.66
C SER A 289 6.20 5.89 -8.88
N CYS A 290 6.03 4.57 -9.08
CA CYS A 290 5.29 3.99 -10.21
C CYS A 290 5.77 4.52 -11.59
N LEU A 291 4.95 5.21 -12.38
CA LEU A 291 5.36 5.76 -13.68
C LEU A 291 6.10 7.11 -13.59
N PHE A 292 6.50 7.52 -12.40
CA PHE A 292 7.33 8.69 -12.16
C PHE A 292 8.72 8.28 -11.68
N HIS A 293 9.66 9.23 -11.73
CA HIS A 293 10.93 9.19 -11.02
C HIS A 293 10.99 10.32 -9.99
N TRP A 294 11.32 10.02 -8.74
CA TRP A 294 11.33 11.00 -7.64
C TRP A 294 12.28 12.17 -7.88
N LEU A 295 13.43 11.93 -8.53
CA LEU A 295 14.39 12.98 -8.86
C LEU A 295 14.11 13.68 -10.20
N GLU A 296 13.70 12.94 -11.24
CA GLU A 296 13.55 13.53 -12.59
C GLU A 296 12.23 14.29 -12.69
N ASP A 297 11.17 13.77 -12.05
CA ASP A 297 9.86 14.41 -11.97
C ASP A 297 9.69 15.25 -10.70
N ARG A 298 10.80 15.54 -9.99
CA ARG A 298 10.76 16.25 -8.71
C ARG A 298 9.99 17.56 -8.78
N ASP A 299 10.26 18.36 -9.82
CA ASP A 299 9.59 19.64 -10.05
C ASP A 299 8.06 19.48 -10.12
N LEU A 300 7.57 18.48 -10.85
CA LEU A 300 6.14 18.17 -10.94
C LEU A 300 5.60 17.67 -9.60
N LEU A 301 6.23 16.65 -9.00
CA LEU A 301 5.71 15.99 -7.80
C LEU A 301 5.65 16.93 -6.59
N TYR A 302 6.61 17.86 -6.48
CA TYR A 302 6.69 18.87 -5.42
C TYR A 302 5.99 20.19 -5.76
N GLY A 303 5.18 20.23 -6.83
CA GLY A 303 4.27 21.33 -7.09
C GLY A 303 4.86 22.55 -7.80
N GLY A 304 6.00 22.39 -8.48
CA GLY A 304 6.54 23.39 -9.41
C GLY A 304 5.68 23.61 -10.66
N ARG A 305 4.64 22.78 -10.86
CA ARG A 305 3.65 22.89 -11.95
C ARG A 305 2.23 22.94 -11.40
N ASP A 306 1.36 23.71 -12.06
CA ASP A 306 -0.04 23.87 -11.67
C ASP A 306 -0.93 22.72 -12.15
N ASP A 307 -0.57 22.05 -13.25
CA ASP A 307 -1.35 20.95 -13.79
C ASP A 307 -1.12 19.63 -13.05
N VAL A 308 -2.17 18.80 -13.01
CA VAL A 308 -2.09 17.43 -12.50
C VAL A 308 -1.75 16.51 -13.67
N GLU A 309 -0.65 15.78 -13.58
CA GLU A 309 -0.26 14.79 -14.59
C GLU A 309 -0.79 13.40 -14.23
N PHE A 310 -1.53 12.78 -15.15
CA PHE A 310 -2.05 11.42 -15.01
C PHE A 310 -1.28 10.51 -15.96
N ARG A 311 -0.39 9.67 -15.44
CA ARG A 311 0.43 8.75 -16.23
C ARG A 311 -0.16 7.35 -16.30
N VAL A 312 -0.23 6.83 -17.53
CA VAL A 312 -0.62 5.46 -17.87
C VAL A 312 0.30 4.91 -18.94
N THR A 313 0.42 3.59 -19.06
CA THR A 313 1.18 2.95 -20.14
C THR A 313 0.27 2.48 -21.27
N GLN A 314 0.76 2.55 -22.50
CA GLN A 314 0.11 1.97 -23.67
C GLN A 314 1.09 1.12 -24.48
#